data_AF-A0AAD8MV12-F1
#
_entry.id   AF-A0AAD8MV12-F1
#
_cell.length_a   1.000
_cell.length_b   1.000
_cell.length_c   1.000
_cell.angle_alpha   90.00
_cell.angle_beta   90.00
_cell.angle_gamma   90.00
#
_symmetry.space_group_name_H-M   'P 1'
#
loop_
_entity.id
_entity.type
_entity.pdbx_description
1 polymer ?
#
loop_
_entity_poly.entity_id
_entity_poly.type
_entity_poly.pdbx_seq_one_letter_code
_entity_poly.pdbx_strand_id
1 'polypeptide(L)'
;MGIEILGSLEIRKILTKLGPKEIAKVGCVNHYFQDWASDDSIWSQFCALELHLYFPEDPLGNRTPSFKEAYHAWRESFAMYPWSLVLRVRICWERIKSWLVVHFPEAVSTLRKGVTEDKLNHLEKCLGVKLPLPTRLLYRFCDGQDVVQEYNQNFSERLLGLIGGYSFTGYLVNVYLLPLDEVISMKDVVKRQCIQHVRSLIGTEYLVVAASSTENMKFFFLDCSTGELFVGARNVLDYGEISPCVPDDMIRSIHDVRDCEQQDGLLLWLEEHGRRLESGLVNVRKERNTRYICLFPEDPSLCYAAVSNGVQVRASAVFIPELSVTDFDSIKDCFTYSIRMSLKPEGCIINGMRFDSCQLYREHRIIRENDNVVSETIEETVVGKNPILHPGEKEFVYQGCIYISTSQGSIKGSYTFVPGRLTYPKGAMFEVALPQIFLQSLFEVPDYIF
;
A
#
# COMPACT_ATOMS: atom_id res chain seq x y z
N MET A 1 23.21 46.25 -28.90
CA MET A 1 24.13 45.81 -27.84
C MET A 1 23.82 44.35 -27.58
N GLY A 2 24.73 43.47 -27.99
CA GLY A 2 24.48 42.03 -28.07
C GLY A 2 24.62 41.31 -26.73
N ILE A 3 23.79 40.28 -26.52
CA ILE A 3 23.89 39.32 -25.42
C ILE A 3 25.29 38.65 -25.37
N GLU A 4 26.05 38.70 -26.45
CA GLU A 4 27.44 38.25 -26.57
C GLU A 4 28.42 38.95 -25.60
N ILE A 5 28.03 40.08 -24.99
CA ILE A 5 28.84 40.80 -23.98
C ILE A 5 28.65 40.19 -22.57
N LEU A 6 27.60 39.39 -22.35
CA LEU A 6 27.38 38.69 -21.08
C LEU A 6 28.35 37.51 -20.98
N GLY A 7 28.97 37.34 -19.80
CA GLY A 7 29.83 36.20 -19.53
C GLY A 7 29.06 34.87 -19.53
N SER A 8 29.78 33.77 -19.72
CA SER A 8 29.21 32.42 -19.75
C SER A 8 28.44 32.07 -18.45
N LEU A 9 28.85 32.65 -17.31
CA LEU A 9 28.21 32.43 -16.02
C LEU A 9 26.85 33.13 -15.91
N GLU A 10 26.73 34.36 -16.42
CA GLU A 10 25.50 35.15 -16.45
C GLU A 10 24.47 34.48 -17.36
N ILE A 11 24.91 34.01 -18.53
CA ILE A 11 24.04 33.32 -19.48
C ILE A 11 23.56 32.00 -18.89
N ARG A 12 24.43 31.23 -18.24
CA ARG A 12 24.02 30.01 -17.52
C ARG A 12 22.95 30.29 -16.46
N LYS A 13 23.08 31.35 -15.67
CA LYS A 13 22.05 31.75 -14.68
C LYS A 13 20.70 32.04 -15.35
N ILE A 14 20.70 32.68 -16.53
CA ILE A 14 19.48 32.93 -17.30
C ILE A 14 18.89 31.61 -17.81
N LEU A 15 19.71 30.74 -18.40
CA LEU A 15 19.25 29.46 -18.94
C LEU A 15 18.64 28.57 -17.85
N THR A 16 19.19 28.54 -16.63
CA THR A 16 18.62 27.76 -15.51
C THR A 16 17.21 28.19 -15.08
N LYS A 17 16.71 29.34 -15.55
CA LYS A 17 15.31 29.78 -15.33
C LYS A 17 14.33 29.27 -16.39
N LEU A 18 14.85 28.68 -17.47
CA LEU A 18 14.06 28.12 -18.56
C LEU A 18 13.81 26.63 -18.32
N GLY A 19 12.75 26.11 -18.94
CA GLY A 19 12.50 24.67 -18.98
C GLY A 19 13.40 23.94 -19.98
N PRO A 20 13.48 22.60 -19.91
CA PRO A 20 14.29 21.79 -20.82
C PRO A 20 13.96 22.02 -22.29
N LYS A 21 12.67 22.22 -22.62
CA LYS A 21 12.19 22.46 -23.99
C LYS A 21 12.65 23.82 -24.52
N GLU A 22 12.64 24.85 -23.67
CA GLU A 22 13.07 26.20 -24.01
C GLU A 22 14.59 26.25 -24.23
N ILE A 23 15.37 25.56 -23.40
CA ILE A 23 16.83 25.47 -23.58
C ILE A 23 17.19 24.73 -24.86
N ALA A 24 16.50 23.63 -25.17
CA ALA A 24 16.69 22.93 -26.44
C ALA A 24 16.46 23.89 -27.63
N LYS A 25 15.42 24.75 -27.57
CA LYS A 25 15.17 25.77 -28.60
C LYS A 25 16.27 26.84 -28.66
N VAL A 26 16.78 27.29 -27.51
CA VAL A 26 17.90 28.25 -27.46
C VAL A 26 19.13 27.68 -28.15
N GLY A 27 19.42 26.40 -27.94
CA GLY A 27 20.52 25.71 -28.61
C GLY A 27 20.42 25.65 -30.14
N CYS A 28 19.23 25.88 -30.71
CA CYS A 28 19.03 25.91 -32.16
C CYS A 28 19.30 27.29 -32.78
N VAL A 29 19.61 28.32 -31.99
CA VAL A 29 19.76 29.70 -32.49
C VAL A 29 21.11 29.94 -33.16
N ASN A 30 22.22 29.56 -32.53
CA ASN A 30 23.58 29.62 -33.08
C ASN A 30 24.53 28.68 -32.30
N HIS A 31 25.79 28.55 -32.75
CA HIS A 31 26.78 27.67 -32.12
C HIS A 31 27.12 28.06 -30.67
N TYR A 32 27.24 29.35 -30.34
CA TYR A 32 27.51 29.79 -28.96
C TYR A 32 26.38 29.40 -28.00
N PHE A 33 25.12 29.60 -28.41
CA PHE A 33 23.95 29.17 -27.64
C PHE A 33 23.82 27.65 -27.59
N GLN A 34 24.23 26.94 -28.64
CA GLN A 34 24.29 25.49 -28.64
C GLN A 34 25.26 24.97 -27.59
N ASP A 35 26.44 25.56 -27.47
CA ASP A 35 27.44 25.18 -26.47
C ASP A 35 26.92 25.44 -25.06
N TRP A 36 26.33 26.62 -24.80
CA TRP A 36 25.74 26.94 -23.49
C TRP A 36 24.53 26.07 -23.15
N ALA A 37 23.65 25.81 -24.12
CA ALA A 37 22.48 24.94 -23.94
C ALA A 37 22.86 23.47 -23.81
N SER A 38 24.08 23.08 -24.15
CA SER A 38 24.60 21.71 -24.00
C SER A 38 25.40 21.51 -22.72
N ASP A 39 25.51 22.53 -21.86
CA ASP A 39 26.18 22.43 -20.57
C ASP A 39 25.49 21.37 -19.69
N ASP A 40 26.23 20.31 -19.41
CA ASP A 40 25.75 19.13 -18.70
C ASP A 40 25.31 19.45 -17.26
N SER A 41 25.87 20.51 -16.66
CA SER A 41 25.47 20.95 -15.31
C SER A 41 24.09 21.59 -15.24
N ILE A 42 23.53 22.01 -16.39
CA ILE A 42 22.14 22.45 -16.50
C ILE A 42 21.25 21.22 -16.63
N TRP A 43 21.61 20.28 -17.50
CA TRP A 43 20.84 19.06 -17.71
C TRP A 43 20.83 18.16 -16.48
N SER A 44 21.90 18.12 -15.70
CA SER A 44 21.94 17.42 -14.42
C SER A 44 20.90 17.95 -13.43
N GLN A 45 20.61 19.27 -13.45
CA GLN A 45 19.57 19.86 -12.61
C GLN A 45 18.18 19.44 -13.07
N PHE A 46 17.91 19.42 -14.39
CA PHE A 46 16.62 18.93 -14.90
C PHE A 46 16.41 17.45 -14.64
N CYS A 47 17.44 16.64 -14.86
CA CYS A 47 17.43 15.22 -14.52
C CYS A 47 17.19 14.99 -13.03
N ALA A 48 17.81 15.76 -12.13
CA ALA A 48 17.57 15.64 -10.71
C ALA A 48 16.16 16.09 -10.29
N LEU A 49 15.66 17.19 -10.87
CA LEU A 49 14.38 17.80 -10.50
C LEU A 49 13.16 17.06 -11.07
N GLU A 50 13.18 16.72 -12.36
CA GLU A 50 12.05 16.06 -13.02
C GLU A 50 12.14 14.55 -12.91
N LEU A 51 13.35 14.00 -13.04
CA LEU A 51 13.58 12.57 -13.17
C LEU A 51 14.23 11.96 -11.93
N HIS A 52 14.56 12.70 -10.87
CA HIS A 52 15.30 12.15 -9.72
C HIS A 52 16.58 11.37 -10.11
N LEU A 53 17.21 11.73 -11.22
CA LEU A 53 18.43 11.11 -11.73
C LEU A 53 19.65 11.88 -11.25
N TYR A 54 20.52 11.21 -10.50
CA TYR A 54 21.80 11.75 -10.03
C TYR A 54 23.00 11.28 -10.84
N PHE A 55 22.77 10.40 -11.81
CA PHE A 55 23.74 9.90 -12.77
C PHE A 55 23.13 9.92 -14.18
N PRO A 56 23.94 10.09 -15.24
CA PRO A 56 23.45 10.08 -16.61
C PRO A 56 23.10 8.65 -17.02
N GLU A 57 21.82 8.30 -16.87
CA GLU A 57 21.30 6.96 -17.13
C GLU A 57 20.02 7.00 -17.97
N ASP A 58 19.89 6.05 -18.88
CA ASP A 58 18.70 5.84 -19.70
C ASP A 58 17.55 5.20 -18.88
N PRO A 59 16.34 5.05 -19.45
CA PRO A 59 15.20 4.42 -18.78
C PRO A 59 15.41 2.98 -18.30
N LEU A 60 16.40 2.27 -18.84
CA LEU A 60 16.72 0.89 -18.48
C LEU A 60 17.85 0.80 -17.45
N GLY A 61 18.40 1.94 -17.02
CA GLY A 61 19.52 2.05 -16.08
C GLY A 61 20.89 1.90 -16.73
N ASN A 62 21.00 2.01 -18.06
CA ASN A 62 22.30 2.01 -18.73
C ASN A 62 22.91 3.41 -18.69
N ARG A 63 24.22 3.51 -18.47
CA ARG A 63 24.92 4.79 -18.48
C ARG A 63 24.90 5.43 -19.86
N THR A 64 24.65 6.74 -19.90
CA THR A 64 24.78 7.58 -21.08
C THR A 64 26.01 8.49 -20.98
N PRO A 65 26.56 8.98 -22.11
CA PRO A 65 27.67 9.92 -22.12
C PRO A 65 27.45 11.26 -21.38
N SER A 66 26.20 11.72 -21.26
CA SER A 66 25.85 12.98 -20.57
C SER A 66 24.42 12.97 -20.01
N PHE A 67 24.10 13.89 -19.09
CA PHE A 67 22.73 14.10 -18.61
C PHE A 67 21.81 14.62 -19.70
N LYS A 68 22.33 15.39 -20.66
CA LYS A 68 21.56 15.82 -21.84
C LYS A 68 21.10 14.61 -22.66
N GLU A 69 22.00 13.68 -22.92
CA GLU A 69 21.68 12.45 -23.65
C GLU A 69 20.77 11.52 -22.84
N ALA A 70 20.94 11.44 -21.52
CA ALA A 70 20.00 10.76 -20.64
C ALA A 70 18.59 11.35 -20.81
N TYR A 71 18.45 12.66 -20.60
CA TYR A 71 17.15 13.33 -20.70
C TYR A 71 16.51 13.12 -22.08
N HIS A 72 17.29 13.19 -23.15
CA HIS A 72 16.82 12.87 -24.50
C HIS A 72 16.32 11.43 -24.63
N ALA A 73 17.09 10.45 -24.18
CA ALA A 73 16.72 9.03 -24.22
C ALA A 73 15.41 8.77 -23.43
N TRP A 74 15.23 9.44 -22.29
CA TRP A 74 13.97 9.40 -21.55
C TRP A 74 12.81 10.00 -22.34
N ARG A 75 13.00 11.16 -22.97
CA ARG A 75 11.95 11.80 -23.79
C ARG A 75 11.57 10.96 -25.01
N GLU A 76 12.53 10.30 -25.64
CA GLU A 76 12.28 9.41 -26.77
C GLU A 76 11.57 8.12 -26.35
N SER A 77 12.05 7.46 -25.30
CA SER A 77 11.51 6.17 -24.83
C SER A 77 10.04 6.26 -24.40
N PHE A 78 9.61 7.43 -23.93
CA PHE A 78 8.25 7.71 -23.49
C PHE A 78 7.52 8.72 -24.39
N ALA A 79 7.97 8.93 -25.63
CA ALA A 79 7.44 9.97 -26.52
C ALA A 79 5.93 9.85 -26.81
N MET A 80 5.36 8.64 -26.68
CA MET A 80 3.93 8.40 -26.88
C MET A 80 3.03 8.80 -25.70
N TYR A 81 3.63 9.12 -24.56
CA TYR A 81 2.90 9.47 -23.33
C TYR A 81 2.99 10.97 -23.05
N PRO A 82 1.96 11.57 -22.41
CA PRO A 82 2.07 12.91 -21.86
C PRO A 82 3.24 12.98 -20.87
N TRP A 83 4.15 13.93 -21.07
CA TRP A 83 5.36 14.01 -20.23
C TRP A 83 5.04 14.21 -18.75
N SER A 84 4.00 14.99 -18.42
CA SER A 84 3.53 15.17 -17.04
C SER A 84 3.15 13.84 -16.37
N LEU A 85 2.49 12.95 -17.11
CA LEU A 85 2.09 11.64 -16.60
C LEU A 85 3.31 10.72 -16.39
N VAL A 86 4.29 10.76 -17.29
CA VAL A 86 5.57 10.04 -17.12
C VAL A 86 6.27 10.46 -15.83
N LEU A 87 6.35 11.77 -15.57
CA LEU A 87 6.95 12.29 -14.34
C LEU A 87 6.17 11.87 -13.08
N ARG A 88 4.83 11.95 -13.12
CA ARG A 88 3.96 11.53 -12.02
C ARG A 88 4.15 10.05 -11.65
N VAL A 89 4.06 9.16 -12.65
CA VAL A 89 4.24 7.71 -12.45
C VAL A 89 5.65 7.40 -11.95
N ARG A 90 6.66 8.10 -12.47
CA ARG A 90 8.02 7.96 -11.98
C ARG A 90 8.12 8.31 -10.50
N ILE A 91 7.62 9.47 -10.09
CA ILE A 91 7.64 9.92 -8.69
C ILE A 91 6.94 8.88 -7.80
N CYS A 92 5.78 8.36 -8.21
CA CYS A 92 5.09 7.29 -7.49
C CYS A 92 6.00 6.08 -7.24
N TRP A 93 6.66 5.56 -8.28
CA TRP A 93 7.56 4.42 -8.15
C TRP A 93 8.83 4.73 -7.35
N GLU A 94 9.43 5.91 -7.52
CA GLU A 94 10.64 6.31 -6.79
C GLU A 94 10.37 6.41 -5.28
N ARG A 95 9.20 6.93 -4.87
CA ARG A 95 8.78 6.97 -3.46
C ARG A 95 8.72 5.58 -2.85
N ILE A 96 8.00 4.67 -3.51
CA ILE A 96 7.86 3.28 -3.05
C ILE A 96 9.22 2.57 -3.01
N LYS A 97 10.00 2.63 -4.10
CA LYS A 97 11.31 1.96 -4.20
C LYS A 97 12.30 2.50 -3.18
N SER A 98 12.38 3.81 -3.01
CA SER A 98 13.27 4.44 -2.02
C SER A 98 12.92 4.02 -0.60
N TRP A 99 11.62 3.96 -0.27
CA TRP A 99 11.16 3.47 1.02
C TRP A 99 11.55 2.01 1.24
N LEU A 100 11.33 1.14 0.25
CA LEU A 100 11.68 -0.28 0.35
C LEU A 100 13.18 -0.50 0.57
N VAL A 101 14.05 0.25 -0.12
CA VAL A 101 15.51 0.13 0.05
C VAL A 101 15.93 0.37 1.51
N VAL A 102 15.27 1.31 2.19
CA VAL A 102 15.59 1.67 3.58
C VAL A 102 14.91 0.74 4.58
N HIS A 103 13.63 0.40 4.37
CA HIS A 103 12.79 -0.23 5.39
C HIS A 103 12.53 -1.73 5.14
N PHE A 104 12.48 -2.16 3.87
CA PHE A 104 12.15 -3.53 3.48
C PHE A 104 12.94 -4.03 2.26
N PRO A 105 14.29 -4.09 2.36
CA PRO A 105 15.17 -4.34 1.21
C PRO A 105 14.95 -5.70 0.54
N GLU A 106 14.47 -6.70 1.27
CA GLU A 106 14.16 -8.03 0.71
C GLU A 106 13.04 -7.97 -0.34
N ALA A 107 12.07 -7.07 -0.21
CA ALA A 107 11.01 -6.90 -1.21
C ALA A 107 11.48 -6.15 -2.46
N VAL A 108 12.59 -5.39 -2.40
CA VAL A 108 13.19 -4.78 -3.59
C VAL A 108 13.59 -5.86 -4.59
N SER A 109 14.09 -6.99 -4.10
CA SER A 109 14.54 -8.10 -4.95
C SER A 109 13.41 -8.80 -5.72
N THR A 110 12.15 -8.60 -5.32
CA THR A 110 10.99 -9.17 -6.02
C THR A 110 10.48 -8.25 -7.12
N LEU A 111 10.84 -6.96 -7.13
CA LEU A 111 10.39 -6.02 -8.15
C LEU A 111 11.05 -6.32 -9.50
N ARG A 112 10.23 -6.54 -10.53
CA ARG A 112 10.72 -6.82 -11.89
C ARG A 112 11.01 -5.53 -12.64
N LYS A 113 11.93 -5.62 -13.60
CA LYS A 113 12.22 -4.50 -14.51
C LYS A 113 10.97 -4.13 -15.30
N GLY A 114 10.86 -2.86 -15.68
CA GLY A 114 9.77 -2.38 -16.53
C GLY A 114 9.75 -3.05 -17.90
N VAL A 115 8.56 -3.11 -18.50
CA VAL A 115 8.34 -3.79 -19.79
C VAL A 115 8.52 -2.86 -20.99
N THR A 116 8.56 -3.43 -22.20
CA THR A 116 8.53 -2.69 -23.46
C THR A 116 7.10 -2.47 -23.97
N GLU A 117 6.90 -1.52 -24.90
CA GLU A 117 5.61 -1.34 -25.58
C GLU A 117 5.15 -2.63 -26.27
N ASP A 118 6.07 -3.40 -26.86
CA ASP A 118 5.71 -4.64 -27.57
C ASP A 118 5.09 -5.68 -26.62
N LYS A 119 5.57 -5.78 -25.37
CA LYS A 119 4.99 -6.68 -24.37
C LYS A 119 3.60 -6.20 -23.92
N LEU A 120 3.41 -4.89 -23.76
CA LEU A 120 2.09 -4.31 -23.47
C LEU A 120 1.09 -4.55 -24.60
N ASN A 121 1.51 -4.29 -25.84
CA ASN A 121 0.70 -4.53 -27.03
C ASN A 121 0.36 -6.01 -27.20
N HIS A 122 1.28 -6.91 -26.84
CA HIS A 122 1.03 -8.34 -26.81
C HIS A 122 -0.04 -8.71 -25.78
N LEU A 123 0.05 -8.18 -24.55
CA LEU A 123 -0.97 -8.38 -23.53
C LEU A 123 -2.34 -7.89 -24.01
N GLU A 124 -2.43 -6.66 -24.51
CA GLU A 124 -3.70 -6.09 -25.01
C GLU A 124 -4.31 -6.95 -26.12
N LYS A 125 -3.47 -7.45 -27.04
CA LYS A 125 -3.91 -8.35 -28.11
C LYS A 125 -4.38 -9.71 -27.59
N CYS A 126 -3.68 -10.30 -26.63
CA CYS A 126 -4.03 -11.59 -26.03
C CYS A 126 -5.31 -11.49 -25.19
N LEU A 127 -5.48 -10.39 -24.47
CA LEU A 127 -6.60 -10.20 -23.57
C LEU A 127 -7.80 -9.54 -24.24
N GLY A 128 -7.61 -8.88 -25.38
CA GLY A 128 -8.66 -8.19 -26.14
C GLY A 128 -9.14 -6.93 -25.42
N VAL A 129 -8.23 -6.24 -24.74
CA VAL A 129 -8.51 -5.03 -23.93
C VAL A 129 -7.58 -3.91 -24.35
N LYS A 130 -7.92 -2.67 -23.99
CA LYS A 130 -7.01 -1.53 -24.12
C LYS A 130 -6.65 -0.97 -22.75
N LEU A 131 -5.39 -1.08 -22.36
CA LEU A 131 -4.94 -0.59 -21.07
C LEU A 131 -5.10 0.93 -20.95
N PRO A 132 -5.54 1.45 -19.79
CA PRO A 132 -5.38 2.84 -19.44
C PRO A 132 -3.92 3.30 -19.58
N LEU A 133 -3.71 4.52 -20.07
CA LEU A 133 -2.37 5.07 -20.26
C LEU A 133 -1.54 5.14 -18.96
N PRO A 134 -2.10 5.51 -17.78
CA PRO A 134 -1.35 5.46 -16.53
C PRO A 134 -0.93 4.04 -16.16
N THR A 135 -1.81 3.04 -16.32
CA THR A 135 -1.49 1.62 -16.15
C THR A 135 -0.38 1.14 -17.08
N ARG A 136 -0.40 1.50 -18.37
CA ARG A 136 0.71 1.18 -19.29
C ARG A 136 2.03 1.70 -18.76
N LEU A 137 2.06 2.96 -18.32
CA LEU A 137 3.26 3.58 -17.76
C LEU A 137 3.71 2.89 -16.48
N LEU A 138 2.79 2.52 -15.56
CA LEU A 138 3.15 1.78 -14.35
C LEU A 138 3.96 0.52 -14.67
N TYR A 139 3.49 -0.26 -15.65
CA TYR A 139 4.20 -1.46 -16.11
C TYR A 139 5.49 -1.15 -16.88
N ARG A 140 5.56 -0.04 -17.62
CA ARG A 140 6.82 0.45 -18.24
C ARG A 140 7.92 0.74 -17.21
N PHE A 141 7.55 1.06 -15.96
CA PHE A 141 8.51 1.30 -14.87
C PHE A 141 8.76 0.06 -13.99
N CYS A 142 7.81 -0.87 -13.89
CA CYS A 142 7.94 -2.11 -13.11
C CYS A 142 6.94 -3.19 -13.59
N ASP A 143 7.42 -4.35 -14.01
CA ASP A 143 6.57 -5.51 -14.39
C ASP A 143 6.05 -6.27 -13.17
N GLY A 144 5.44 -5.58 -12.19
CA GLY A 144 4.97 -6.22 -10.96
C GLY A 144 6.08 -6.87 -10.11
N GLN A 145 5.72 -7.92 -9.39
CA GLN A 145 6.61 -8.70 -8.52
C GLN A 145 6.77 -10.14 -8.99
N ASP A 146 7.93 -10.74 -8.78
CA ASP A 146 8.07 -12.19 -8.85
C ASP A 146 7.22 -12.83 -7.74
N VAL A 147 6.11 -13.45 -8.14
CA VAL A 147 5.19 -14.13 -7.22
C VAL A 147 5.80 -15.49 -6.90
N VAL A 148 6.24 -15.69 -5.66
CA VAL A 148 6.74 -16.99 -5.21
C VAL A 148 5.55 -17.90 -4.91
N GLN A 149 4.99 -18.55 -5.93
CA GLN A 149 4.06 -19.67 -5.75
C GLN A 149 4.86 -20.98 -5.69
N GLU A 150 5.49 -21.29 -4.56
CA GLU A 150 6.12 -22.60 -4.39
C GLU A 150 5.19 -23.54 -3.62
N TYR A 151 4.56 -24.45 -4.35
CA TYR A 151 3.71 -25.55 -3.86
C TYR A 151 4.44 -26.61 -2.98
N ASN A 152 5.65 -26.33 -2.50
CA ASN A 152 6.50 -27.31 -1.81
C ASN A 152 6.72 -26.95 -0.34
N GLN A 153 5.94 -27.61 0.51
CA GLN A 153 6.05 -28.05 1.92
C GLN A 153 7.14 -27.56 2.92
N ASN A 154 8.10 -26.70 2.57
CA ASN A 154 9.10 -26.16 3.51
C ASN A 154 8.91 -24.64 3.69
N PHE A 155 7.89 -24.29 4.48
CA PHE A 155 7.45 -22.93 4.76
C PHE A 155 8.49 -22.12 5.57
N SER A 156 9.23 -21.28 4.86
CA SER A 156 9.56 -19.95 5.34
C SER A 156 8.77 -18.97 4.47
N GLU A 157 7.47 -18.78 4.77
CA GLU A 157 6.61 -17.76 4.15
C GLU A 157 7.35 -16.43 4.03
N ARG A 158 7.84 -16.13 2.83
CA ARG A 158 8.41 -14.83 2.51
C ARG A 158 7.24 -13.93 2.15
N LEU A 159 6.71 -13.21 3.13
CA LEU A 159 5.59 -12.27 2.98
C LEU A 159 6.08 -10.93 2.38
N LEU A 160 6.51 -10.99 1.11
CA LEU A 160 7.17 -9.88 0.40
C LEU A 160 6.23 -9.10 -0.53
N GLY A 161 4.92 -9.31 -0.42
CA GLY A 161 3.93 -8.58 -1.17
C GLY A 161 4.09 -7.07 -0.98
N LEU A 162 4.21 -6.35 -2.09
CA LEU A 162 4.49 -4.91 -2.15
C LEU A 162 3.43 -4.10 -1.41
N ILE A 163 2.18 -4.54 -1.52
CA ILE A 163 1.02 -3.89 -0.93
C ILE A 163 0.91 -4.24 0.56
N GLY A 164 1.45 -5.38 0.97
CA GLY A 164 1.40 -5.86 2.34
C GLY A 164 0.15 -6.64 2.65
N GLY A 165 -0.21 -6.70 3.92
CA GLY A 165 -1.45 -7.34 4.36
C GLY A 165 -1.58 -7.44 5.87
N TYR A 166 -2.32 -8.45 6.30
CA TYR A 166 -2.67 -8.71 7.69
C TYR A 166 -2.81 -10.21 7.96
N SER A 167 -2.73 -10.58 9.23
CA SER A 167 -3.01 -11.94 9.70
C SER A 167 -3.86 -11.89 10.97
N PHE A 168 -4.72 -12.89 11.16
CA PHE A 168 -5.47 -13.14 12.39
C PHE A 168 -6.01 -14.57 12.37
N THR A 169 -6.03 -15.28 13.50
CA THR A 169 -6.72 -16.59 13.63
C THR A 169 -6.43 -17.60 12.49
N GLY A 170 -5.19 -17.67 11.99
CA GLY A 170 -4.83 -18.55 10.86
C GLY A 170 -5.26 -18.04 9.47
N TYR A 171 -5.95 -16.91 9.41
CA TYR A 171 -6.15 -16.11 8.21
C TYR A 171 -4.89 -15.28 7.94
N LEU A 172 -4.44 -15.27 6.70
CA LEU A 172 -3.27 -14.53 6.26
C LEU A 172 -3.57 -13.95 4.89
N VAL A 173 -3.20 -12.69 4.69
CA VAL A 173 -3.25 -11.99 3.41
C VAL A 173 -1.93 -11.28 3.22
N ASN A 174 -1.34 -11.43 2.03
CA ASN A 174 -0.18 -10.68 1.61
C ASN A 174 -0.26 -10.46 0.09
N VAL A 175 -0.45 -9.22 -0.33
CA VAL A 175 -0.84 -8.84 -1.69
C VAL A 175 0.37 -8.43 -2.51
N TYR A 176 0.48 -9.03 -3.70
CA TYR A 176 1.52 -8.80 -4.68
C TYR A 176 0.95 -8.07 -5.89
N LEU A 177 1.73 -7.15 -6.46
CA LEU A 177 1.44 -6.61 -7.78
C LEU A 177 1.85 -7.66 -8.82
N LEU A 178 0.94 -8.08 -9.69
CA LEU A 178 1.18 -9.18 -10.62
C LEU A 178 2.02 -8.73 -11.82
N PRO A 179 2.96 -9.57 -12.30
CA PRO A 179 3.63 -9.34 -13.59
C PRO A 179 2.67 -9.64 -14.74
N LEU A 180 2.89 -9.02 -15.90
CA LEU A 180 1.99 -9.14 -17.06
C LEU A 180 1.73 -10.61 -17.48
N ASP A 181 2.72 -11.49 -17.33
CA ASP A 181 2.60 -12.90 -17.69
C ASP A 181 1.61 -13.65 -16.76
N GLU A 182 1.55 -13.26 -15.49
CA GLU A 182 0.54 -13.75 -14.52
C GLU A 182 -0.83 -13.11 -14.78
N VAL A 183 -0.88 -11.81 -15.13
CA VAL A 183 -2.14 -11.16 -15.54
C VAL A 183 -2.80 -11.91 -16.72
N ILE A 184 -2.00 -12.33 -17.71
CA ILE A 184 -2.47 -13.13 -18.84
C ILE A 184 -2.99 -14.50 -18.36
N SER A 185 -2.23 -15.17 -17.50
CA SER A 185 -2.56 -16.49 -16.97
C SER A 185 -3.83 -16.47 -16.11
N MET A 186 -4.07 -15.39 -15.36
CA MET A 186 -5.25 -15.19 -14.53
C MET A 186 -6.54 -15.00 -15.34
N LYS A 187 -6.48 -14.52 -16.59
CA LYS A 187 -7.68 -14.39 -17.45
C LYS A 187 -8.42 -15.72 -17.57
N ASP A 188 -7.69 -16.81 -17.76
CA ASP A 188 -8.31 -18.12 -17.89
C ASP A 188 -8.81 -18.67 -16.54
N VAL A 189 -8.15 -18.33 -15.43
CA VAL A 189 -8.59 -18.71 -14.08
C VAL A 189 -9.92 -18.03 -13.76
N VAL A 190 -9.98 -16.71 -13.92
CA VAL A 190 -11.20 -15.91 -13.73
C VAL A 190 -12.28 -16.40 -14.70
N LYS A 191 -11.99 -16.54 -15.99
CA LYS A 191 -12.98 -17.01 -16.96
C LYS A 191 -13.52 -18.40 -16.63
N ARG A 192 -12.68 -19.37 -16.26
CA ARG A 192 -13.12 -20.73 -15.92
C ARG A 192 -13.95 -20.78 -14.63
N GLN A 193 -13.60 -19.96 -13.63
CA GLN A 193 -14.29 -19.93 -12.34
C GLN A 193 -15.56 -19.06 -12.38
N CYS A 194 -15.61 -18.01 -13.21
CA CYS A 194 -16.74 -17.07 -13.32
C CYS A 194 -17.90 -17.53 -14.24
N ILE A 195 -17.75 -18.61 -15.02
CA ILE A 195 -18.73 -19.01 -16.05
C ILE A 195 -20.12 -19.36 -15.50
N GLN A 196 -20.31 -19.52 -14.18
CA GLN A 196 -21.62 -19.91 -13.62
C GLN A 196 -22.39 -18.81 -12.87
N HIS A 197 -21.75 -17.81 -12.24
CA HIS A 197 -22.47 -16.93 -11.30
C HIS A 197 -22.33 -15.43 -11.54
N VAL A 198 -21.31 -14.95 -12.26
CA VAL A 198 -21.14 -13.50 -12.48
C VAL A 198 -21.53 -13.11 -13.89
N ARG A 199 -22.84 -13.10 -14.17
CA ARG A 199 -23.38 -12.63 -15.47
C ARG A 199 -23.10 -11.14 -15.75
N SER A 200 -22.77 -10.33 -14.74
CA SER A 200 -22.48 -8.89 -14.91
C SER A 200 -21.05 -8.57 -15.36
N LEU A 201 -20.06 -9.46 -15.11
CA LEU A 201 -18.68 -9.31 -15.59
C LEU A 201 -18.47 -9.90 -17.00
N ILE A 202 -19.52 -10.48 -17.58
CA ILE A 202 -19.48 -11.04 -18.93
C ILE A 202 -19.62 -9.87 -19.92
N GLY A 203 -18.49 -9.45 -20.50
CA GLY A 203 -18.43 -8.39 -21.52
C GLY A 203 -17.58 -7.18 -21.13
N THR A 204 -17.09 -7.12 -19.90
CA THR A 204 -16.25 -6.04 -19.34
C THR A 204 -14.75 -6.36 -19.46
N GLU A 205 -13.93 -5.34 -19.70
CA GLU A 205 -12.48 -5.44 -19.95
C GLU A 205 -11.65 -5.50 -18.64
N TYR A 206 -11.99 -6.42 -17.72
CA TYR A 206 -11.27 -6.53 -16.44
C TYR A 206 -9.94 -7.28 -16.53
N LEU A 207 -8.95 -6.79 -15.77
CA LEU A 207 -7.65 -7.42 -15.56
C LEU A 207 -7.37 -7.62 -14.07
N VAL A 208 -6.90 -8.81 -13.68
CA VAL A 208 -6.39 -9.02 -12.33
C VAL A 208 -4.97 -8.48 -12.26
N VAL A 209 -4.77 -7.34 -11.58
CA VAL A 209 -3.48 -6.63 -11.53
C VAL A 209 -2.73 -6.84 -10.22
N ALA A 210 -3.42 -7.22 -9.15
CA ALA A 210 -2.81 -7.61 -7.89
C ALA A 210 -3.58 -8.79 -7.26
N ALA A 211 -2.88 -9.62 -6.50
CA ALA A 211 -3.50 -10.75 -5.81
C ALA A 211 -2.74 -11.13 -4.53
N SER A 212 -3.45 -11.71 -3.57
CA SER A 212 -2.84 -12.31 -2.39
C SER A 212 -2.22 -13.68 -2.70
N SER A 213 -1.07 -13.99 -2.11
CA SER A 213 -0.40 -15.30 -2.28
C SER A 213 -1.01 -16.45 -1.46
N THR A 214 -2.13 -16.21 -0.78
CA THR A 214 -2.72 -17.09 0.24
C THR A 214 -3.95 -17.82 -0.28
N GLU A 215 -4.30 -18.97 0.33
CA GLU A 215 -5.47 -19.79 -0.05
C GLU A 215 -6.80 -18.99 -0.02
N ASN A 216 -6.85 -17.99 0.85
CA ASN A 216 -7.90 -16.98 0.91
C ASN A 216 -7.60 -15.90 -0.12
N MET A 217 -7.97 -16.18 -1.36
CA MET A 217 -7.59 -15.34 -2.51
C MET A 217 -8.35 -14.01 -2.49
N LYS A 218 -7.60 -12.92 -2.33
CA LYS A 218 -8.01 -11.53 -2.55
C LYS A 218 -7.44 -11.08 -3.89
N PHE A 219 -8.30 -10.56 -4.76
CA PHE A 219 -7.96 -10.14 -6.12
C PHE A 219 -8.31 -8.67 -6.33
N PHE A 220 -7.50 -8.00 -7.14
CA PHE A 220 -7.72 -6.62 -7.56
C PHE A 220 -7.94 -6.55 -9.06
N PHE A 221 -9.11 -6.07 -9.46
CA PHE A 221 -9.58 -6.02 -10.83
C PHE A 221 -9.54 -4.59 -11.35
N LEU A 222 -8.75 -4.34 -12.39
CA LEU A 222 -8.77 -3.08 -13.13
C LEU A 222 -9.76 -3.19 -14.28
N ASP A 223 -10.78 -2.33 -14.31
CA ASP A 223 -11.61 -2.13 -15.50
C ASP A 223 -10.85 -1.29 -16.51
N CYS A 224 -10.48 -1.86 -17.66
CA CYS A 224 -9.73 -1.12 -18.68
C CYS A 224 -10.60 -0.09 -19.45
N SER A 225 -11.92 -0.22 -19.37
CA SER A 225 -12.87 0.66 -20.04
C SER A 225 -13.16 1.92 -19.23
N THR A 226 -13.28 1.80 -17.90
CA THR A 226 -13.57 2.92 -16.99
C THR A 226 -12.34 3.40 -16.22
N GLY A 227 -11.31 2.56 -16.10
CA GLY A 227 -10.11 2.84 -15.32
C GLY A 227 -10.28 2.61 -13.84
N GLU A 228 -11.42 2.09 -13.39
CA GLU A 228 -11.71 1.81 -11.99
C GLU A 228 -10.94 0.59 -11.50
N LEU A 229 -10.50 0.63 -10.24
CA LEU A 229 -9.86 -0.48 -9.57
C LEU A 229 -10.81 -1.02 -8.50
N PHE A 230 -11.07 -2.32 -8.55
CA PHE A 230 -11.95 -3.01 -7.62
C PHE A 230 -11.20 -4.10 -6.86
N VAL A 231 -11.68 -4.43 -5.67
CA VAL A 231 -11.21 -5.56 -4.87
C VAL A 231 -12.32 -6.58 -4.70
N GLY A 232 -11.95 -7.85 -4.72
CA GLY A 232 -12.86 -8.97 -4.49
C GLY A 232 -12.19 -10.16 -3.84
N ALA A 233 -12.99 -10.94 -3.11
CA ALA A 233 -12.66 -12.26 -2.56
C ALA A 233 -12.78 -13.40 -3.58
N ARG A 234 -12.34 -14.60 -3.18
CA ARG A 234 -12.74 -15.86 -3.82
C ARG A 234 -14.27 -16.04 -3.92
N ASN A 235 -15.04 -15.58 -2.94
CA ASN A 235 -16.51 -15.63 -2.96
C ASN A 235 -17.15 -14.68 -3.97
N VAL A 236 -16.39 -13.75 -4.55
CA VAL A 236 -16.84 -12.92 -5.68
C VAL A 236 -17.11 -13.77 -6.91
N LEU A 237 -16.45 -14.92 -7.01
CA LEU A 237 -16.71 -15.93 -8.03
C LEU A 237 -18.09 -16.60 -7.85
N ASP A 238 -18.68 -16.51 -6.66
CA ASP A 238 -19.97 -17.12 -6.30
C ASP A 238 -21.11 -16.08 -6.20
N TYR A 239 -20.83 -14.83 -5.76
CA TYR A 239 -21.86 -13.80 -5.49
C TYR A 239 -21.69 -12.49 -6.30
N GLY A 240 -20.54 -12.26 -6.95
CA GLY A 240 -20.31 -11.10 -7.82
C GLY A 240 -20.05 -9.75 -7.13
N GLU A 241 -19.80 -9.74 -5.83
CA GLU A 241 -19.60 -8.49 -5.06
C GLU A 241 -18.16 -7.99 -5.13
N ILE A 242 -17.94 -6.88 -5.82
CA ILE A 242 -16.65 -6.17 -5.84
C ILE A 242 -16.81 -4.80 -5.19
N SER A 243 -15.75 -4.30 -4.54
CA SER A 243 -15.74 -2.97 -3.92
C SER A 243 -14.73 -2.06 -4.61
N PRO A 244 -15.04 -0.77 -4.84
CA PRO A 244 -14.08 0.17 -5.40
C PRO A 244 -12.91 0.38 -4.43
N CYS A 245 -11.68 0.40 -4.96
CA CYS A 245 -10.46 0.56 -4.19
C CYS A 245 -10.03 2.02 -4.02
N VAL A 246 -10.67 2.93 -4.75
CA VAL A 246 -10.39 4.37 -4.79
C VAL A 246 -11.70 5.14 -4.92
N PRO A 247 -11.75 6.45 -4.64
CA PRO A 247 -12.97 7.25 -4.84
C PRO A 247 -13.22 7.50 -6.34
N ASP A 248 -14.44 7.23 -6.80
CA ASP A 248 -14.79 7.26 -8.22
C ASP A 248 -14.66 8.66 -8.85
N ASP A 249 -14.85 9.73 -8.06
CA ASP A 249 -14.77 11.12 -8.51
C ASP A 249 -13.33 11.59 -8.83
N MET A 250 -12.33 10.82 -8.42
CA MET A 250 -10.93 11.08 -8.72
C MET A 250 -10.49 10.54 -10.09
N ILE A 251 -11.22 9.58 -10.66
CA ILE A 251 -10.85 8.94 -11.93
C ILE A 251 -11.19 9.89 -13.09
N ARG A 252 -10.21 10.13 -13.98
CA ARG A 252 -10.36 11.08 -15.09
C ARG A 252 -9.65 10.60 -16.34
N SER A 253 -10.36 10.66 -17.47
CA SER A 253 -9.78 10.74 -18.82
C SER A 253 -8.64 9.75 -19.08
N ILE A 254 -8.93 8.45 -19.05
CA ILE A 254 -7.89 7.40 -19.03
C ILE A 254 -7.29 7.04 -20.40
N HIS A 255 -7.95 7.47 -21.50
CA HIS A 255 -7.61 7.12 -22.88
C HIS A 255 -7.24 8.33 -23.78
N ASP A 256 -7.41 9.57 -23.30
CA ASP A 256 -7.15 10.77 -24.10
C ASP A 256 -5.72 11.29 -23.91
N VAL A 257 -4.84 10.92 -24.84
CA VAL A 257 -3.41 11.32 -24.89
C VAL A 257 -3.19 12.84 -24.82
N ARG A 258 -4.19 13.68 -25.06
CA ARG A 258 -4.05 15.15 -24.98
C ARG A 258 -4.26 15.71 -23.58
N ASP A 259 -4.87 14.93 -22.70
CA ASP A 259 -5.12 15.32 -21.32
C ASP A 259 -3.88 15.06 -20.46
N CYS A 260 -3.46 16.08 -19.71
CA CYS A 260 -2.32 16.00 -18.82
C CYS A 260 -2.70 15.57 -17.39
N GLU A 261 -3.99 15.46 -17.09
CA GLU A 261 -4.55 15.11 -15.77
C GLU A 261 -5.13 13.68 -15.71
N GLN A 262 -4.70 12.78 -16.59
CA GLN A 262 -5.20 11.40 -16.61
C GLN A 262 -4.96 10.68 -15.28
N GLN A 263 -6.00 10.02 -14.76
CA GLN A 263 -5.94 9.27 -13.51
C GLN A 263 -6.80 8.01 -13.62
N ASP A 264 -6.17 6.84 -13.45
CA ASP A 264 -6.86 5.58 -13.25
C ASP A 264 -6.75 5.14 -11.78
N GLY A 265 -7.56 4.17 -11.39
CA GLY A 265 -7.61 3.67 -10.02
C GLY A 265 -6.32 2.99 -9.60
N LEU A 266 -5.58 2.34 -10.51
CA LEU A 266 -4.33 1.67 -10.17
C LEU A 266 -3.22 2.67 -9.79
N LEU A 267 -3.07 3.77 -10.53
CA LEU A 267 -2.10 4.81 -10.17
C LEU A 267 -2.48 5.49 -8.86
N LEU A 268 -3.74 5.87 -8.69
CA LEU A 268 -4.24 6.51 -7.46
C LEU A 268 -3.99 5.62 -6.23
N TRP A 269 -4.28 4.33 -6.37
CA TRP A 269 -4.10 3.34 -5.31
C TRP A 269 -2.62 3.18 -4.90
N LEU A 270 -1.70 3.12 -5.87
CA LEU A 270 -0.27 3.03 -5.60
C LEU A 270 0.31 4.33 -5.02
N GLU A 271 -0.17 5.50 -5.47
CA GLU A 271 0.24 6.79 -4.92
C GLU A 271 -0.14 6.91 -3.45
N GLU A 272 -1.37 6.50 -3.10
CA GLU A 272 -1.82 6.46 -1.72
C GLU A 272 -0.99 5.45 -0.91
N HIS A 273 -0.71 4.25 -1.44
CA HIS A 273 0.17 3.29 -0.76
C HIS A 273 1.54 3.89 -0.44
N GLY A 274 2.16 4.54 -1.44
CA GLY A 274 3.42 5.26 -1.26
C GLY A 274 3.34 6.32 -0.16
N ARG A 275 2.25 7.11 -0.14
CA ARG A 275 2.02 8.11 0.91
C ARG A 275 1.89 7.48 2.30
N ARG A 276 1.17 6.35 2.42
CA ARG A 276 0.99 5.62 3.70
C ARG A 276 2.30 5.04 4.22
N LEU A 277 3.18 4.58 3.33
CA LEU A 277 4.53 4.12 3.66
C LEU A 277 5.41 5.28 4.16
N GLU A 278 5.45 6.39 3.41
CA GLU A 278 6.26 7.57 3.75
C GLU A 278 5.82 8.24 5.06
N SER A 279 4.51 8.33 5.30
CA SER A 279 3.96 8.92 6.53
C SER A 279 4.12 8.02 7.75
N GLY A 280 4.53 6.76 7.57
CA GLY A 280 4.57 5.75 8.63
C GLY A 280 3.18 5.30 9.09
N LEU A 281 2.13 5.53 8.29
CA LEU A 281 0.78 5.03 8.59
C LEU A 281 0.80 3.51 8.64
N VAL A 282 1.47 2.88 7.67
CA VAL A 282 1.76 1.45 7.62
C VAL A 282 3.26 1.24 7.66
N ASN A 283 3.71 0.11 8.23
CA ASN A 283 5.14 -0.14 8.40
C ASN A 283 5.47 -1.64 8.35
N VAL A 284 6.75 -1.96 8.22
CA VAL A 284 7.24 -3.32 8.31
C VAL A 284 7.09 -3.83 9.74
N ARG A 285 6.37 -4.92 9.91
CA ARG A 285 6.33 -5.67 11.18
C ARG A 285 7.13 -6.96 11.02
N LYS A 286 7.74 -7.40 12.12
CA LYS A 286 8.38 -8.71 12.21
C LYS A 286 7.55 -9.60 13.12
N GLU A 287 7.04 -10.69 12.56
CA GLU A 287 6.37 -11.75 13.30
C GLU A 287 7.19 -13.02 13.21
N ARG A 288 7.65 -13.52 14.37
CA ARG A 288 8.64 -14.61 14.44
C ARG A 288 9.88 -14.29 13.58
N ASN A 289 10.10 -15.03 12.50
CA ASN A 289 11.21 -14.84 11.56
C ASN A 289 10.80 -14.17 10.25
N THR A 290 9.52 -13.83 10.10
CA THR A 290 8.97 -13.27 8.87
C THR A 290 8.72 -11.78 9.04
N ARG A 291 9.13 -11.00 8.04
CA ARG A 291 8.81 -9.57 7.94
C ARG A 291 7.82 -9.35 6.82
N TYR A 292 6.92 -8.38 7.01
CA TYR A 292 5.93 -7.99 6.02
C TYR A 292 5.49 -6.55 6.26
N ILE A 293 4.98 -5.90 5.21
CA ILE A 293 4.29 -4.62 5.33
C ILE A 293 2.93 -4.89 5.99
N CYS A 294 2.75 -4.38 7.20
CA CYS A 294 1.58 -4.60 8.02
C CYS A 294 0.58 -3.46 7.81
N LEU A 295 -0.62 -3.77 7.33
CA LEU A 295 -1.64 -2.78 6.99
C LEU A 295 -2.36 -2.18 8.20
N PHE A 296 -2.18 -2.73 9.41
CA PHE A 296 -2.72 -2.12 10.62
C PHE A 296 -2.09 -0.74 10.86
N PRO A 297 -2.88 0.33 10.95
CA PRO A 297 -2.36 1.67 11.16
C PRO A 297 -1.47 1.78 12.41
N GLU A 298 -0.42 2.60 12.32
CA GLU A 298 0.45 3.00 13.41
C GLU A 298 0.26 4.48 13.80
N ASP A 299 -0.29 5.31 12.91
CA ASP A 299 -0.52 6.74 13.13
C ASP A 299 -1.58 7.00 14.23
N PRO A 300 -1.39 7.99 15.13
CA PRO A 300 -2.33 8.27 16.21
C PRO A 300 -3.75 8.65 15.80
N SER A 301 -4.00 9.08 14.56
CA SER A 301 -5.35 9.37 14.06
C SER A 301 -6.19 8.10 13.83
N LEU A 302 -5.53 6.96 13.58
CA LEU A 302 -6.17 5.67 13.28
C LEU A 302 -5.70 4.54 14.21
N CYS A 303 -4.70 4.80 15.07
CA CYS A 303 -4.21 3.91 16.11
C CYS A 303 -4.43 4.56 17.49
N TYR A 304 -5.48 4.13 18.16
CA TYR A 304 -5.88 4.61 19.46
C TYR A 304 -5.01 4.01 20.56
N ALA A 305 -4.70 4.79 21.60
CA ALA A 305 -3.85 4.35 22.70
C ALA A 305 -4.43 4.75 24.05
N ALA A 306 -4.33 3.87 25.04
CA ALA A 306 -4.58 4.18 26.45
C ALA A 306 -3.41 3.68 27.30
N VAL A 307 -3.15 4.38 28.40
CA VAL A 307 -2.17 3.97 29.41
C VAL A 307 -2.85 3.91 30.76
N SER A 308 -2.69 2.79 31.46
CA SER A 308 -3.22 2.62 32.80
C SER A 308 -2.20 1.91 33.66
N ASN A 309 -1.83 2.52 34.79
CA ASN A 309 -0.89 1.94 35.76
C ASN A 309 0.42 1.45 35.13
N GLY A 310 0.93 2.13 34.09
CA GLY A 310 2.19 1.78 33.39
C GLY A 310 2.03 0.79 32.22
N VAL A 311 0.88 0.12 32.07
CA VAL A 311 0.57 -0.70 30.90
C VAL A 311 0.00 0.19 29.80
N GLN A 312 0.59 0.12 28.60
CA GLN A 312 0.07 0.76 27.40
C GLN A 312 -0.64 -0.25 26.53
N VAL A 313 -1.86 0.10 26.09
CA VAL A 313 -2.63 -0.63 25.09
C VAL A 313 -2.82 0.28 23.89
N ARG A 314 -2.39 -0.17 22.72
CA ARG A 314 -2.64 0.46 21.42
C ARG A 314 -3.50 -0.43 20.56
N ALA A 315 -4.40 0.14 19.80
CA ALA A 315 -5.32 -0.61 18.97
C ALA A 315 -5.64 0.09 17.66
N SER A 316 -5.76 -0.66 16.57
CA SER A 316 -6.25 -0.17 15.29
C SER A 316 -7.01 -1.27 14.57
N ALA A 317 -7.80 -0.91 13.56
CA ALA A 317 -8.58 -1.83 12.75
C ALA A 317 -8.39 -1.59 11.25
N VAL A 318 -8.69 -2.61 10.45
CA VAL A 318 -8.62 -2.61 8.99
C VAL A 318 -9.86 -3.33 8.45
N PHE A 319 -10.49 -2.75 7.43
CA PHE A 319 -11.61 -3.36 6.73
C PHE A 319 -11.15 -4.54 5.86
N ILE A 320 -11.93 -5.63 5.84
CA ILE A 320 -11.63 -6.87 5.12
C ILE A 320 -12.72 -7.10 4.07
N PRO A 321 -12.55 -6.56 2.85
CA PRO A 321 -13.56 -6.74 1.79
C PRO A 321 -13.78 -8.22 1.48
N GLU A 322 -12.74 -9.05 1.59
CA GLU A 322 -12.82 -10.44 1.15
C GLU A 322 -13.58 -11.38 2.11
N LEU A 323 -13.91 -10.92 3.32
CA LEU A 323 -14.75 -11.64 4.27
C LEU A 323 -16.07 -10.93 4.56
N SER A 324 -16.27 -9.71 4.07
CA SER A 324 -17.56 -9.03 4.12
C SER A 324 -18.58 -9.79 3.27
N VAL A 325 -19.82 -9.86 3.74
CA VAL A 325 -20.90 -10.64 3.10
C VAL A 325 -22.13 -9.78 2.96
N THR A 326 -22.70 -9.70 1.77
CA THR A 326 -24.07 -9.23 1.57
C THR A 326 -24.99 -10.45 1.41
N ASP A 327 -25.95 -10.60 2.31
CA ASP A 327 -27.07 -11.54 2.15
C ASP A 327 -28.33 -10.75 1.75
N PHE A 328 -29.38 -11.44 1.28
CA PHE A 328 -30.61 -10.83 0.74
C PHE A 328 -31.26 -9.79 1.68
N ASP A 329 -31.04 -9.90 3.00
CA ASP A 329 -31.60 -9.02 4.03
C ASP A 329 -30.57 -8.25 4.87
N SER A 330 -29.25 -8.44 4.69
CA SER A 330 -28.23 -7.74 5.51
C SER A 330 -26.82 -7.70 4.91
N ILE A 331 -26.16 -6.54 4.97
CA ILE A 331 -24.71 -6.39 4.74
C ILE A 331 -23.98 -6.61 6.07
N LYS A 332 -22.95 -7.45 6.06
CA LYS A 332 -22.04 -7.67 7.20
C LYS A 332 -20.63 -7.31 6.81
N ASP A 333 -20.18 -6.16 7.30
CA ASP A 333 -18.81 -5.70 7.09
C ASP A 333 -17.86 -6.42 8.05
N CYS A 334 -16.82 -7.01 7.48
CA CYS A 334 -15.75 -7.63 8.26
C CYS A 334 -14.62 -6.64 8.53
N PHE A 335 -14.18 -6.56 9.78
CA PHE A 335 -12.99 -5.84 10.18
C PHE A 335 -12.05 -6.77 10.93
N THR A 336 -10.75 -6.60 10.72
CA THR A 336 -9.75 -7.12 11.65
C THR A 336 -9.23 -6.00 12.51
N TYR A 337 -8.92 -6.31 13.77
CA TYR A 337 -8.30 -5.38 14.71
C TYR A 337 -6.99 -5.98 15.24
N SER A 338 -6.04 -5.11 15.55
CA SER A 338 -4.77 -5.46 16.18
C SER A 338 -4.68 -4.76 17.53
N ILE A 339 -4.54 -5.54 18.60
CA ILE A 339 -4.27 -5.04 19.95
C ILE A 339 -2.78 -5.26 20.26
N ARG A 340 -2.12 -4.20 20.69
CA ARG A 340 -0.70 -4.13 21.01
C ARG A 340 -0.52 -3.68 22.45
N MET A 341 0.12 -4.50 23.27
CA MET A 341 0.30 -4.25 24.70
C MET A 341 1.78 -4.18 25.05
N SER A 342 2.18 -3.17 25.81
CA SER A 342 3.53 -3.06 26.37
C SER A 342 3.52 -2.53 27.80
N LEU A 343 4.60 -2.80 28.52
CA LEU A 343 4.84 -2.23 29.84
C LEU A 343 5.88 -1.11 29.71
N LYS A 344 5.57 0.07 30.24
CA LYS A 344 6.45 1.23 30.22
C LYS A 344 7.74 0.98 31.02
N PRO A 345 8.83 1.73 30.76
CA PRO A 345 10.11 1.60 31.48
C PRO A 345 9.96 1.67 33.01
N GLU A 346 9.00 2.45 33.49
CA GLU A 346 8.69 2.63 34.91
C GLU A 346 8.05 1.37 35.54
N GLY A 347 7.67 0.36 34.75
CA GLY A 347 6.92 -0.79 35.24
C GLY A 347 5.47 -0.44 35.56
N CYS A 348 4.74 -1.36 36.21
CA CYS A 348 3.38 -1.08 36.64
C CYS A 348 3.35 -0.56 38.08
N ILE A 349 2.48 0.42 38.33
CA ILE A 349 2.41 1.12 39.62
C ILE A 349 1.03 0.90 40.23
N ILE A 350 0.96 0.08 41.27
CA ILE A 350 -0.29 -0.27 41.95
C ILE A 350 -0.20 0.19 43.41
N ASN A 351 -1.13 1.06 43.82
CA ASN A 351 -1.15 1.64 45.17
C ASN A 351 0.21 2.25 45.59
N GLY A 352 0.90 2.90 44.65
CA GLY A 352 2.22 3.50 44.88
C GLY A 352 3.40 2.52 44.90
N MET A 353 3.16 1.21 44.80
CA MET A 353 4.21 0.20 44.67
C MET A 353 4.53 -0.08 43.20
N ARG A 354 5.83 -0.14 42.89
CA ARG A 354 6.33 -0.44 41.54
C ARG A 354 6.57 -1.93 41.37
N PHE A 355 6.15 -2.47 40.23
CA PHE A 355 6.43 -3.85 39.82
C PHE A 355 7.07 -3.89 38.43
N ASP A 356 8.01 -4.81 38.27
CA ASP A 356 8.82 -5.03 37.08
C ASP A 356 8.19 -5.98 36.06
N SER A 357 6.99 -6.47 36.35
CA SER A 357 6.20 -7.28 35.43
C SER A 357 4.73 -7.30 35.80
N CYS A 358 3.87 -7.55 34.82
CA CYS A 358 2.49 -7.91 35.04
C CYS A 358 2.01 -8.91 34.01
N GLN A 359 1.15 -9.84 34.43
CA GLN A 359 0.59 -10.87 33.57
C GLN A 359 -0.89 -10.61 33.30
N LEU A 360 -1.29 -10.73 32.04
CA LEU A 360 -2.67 -10.57 31.60
C LEU A 360 -3.53 -11.72 32.15
N TYR A 361 -4.59 -11.39 32.87
CA TYR A 361 -5.53 -12.34 33.43
C TYR A 361 -6.82 -12.42 32.62
N ARG A 362 -7.44 -11.28 32.30
CA ARG A 362 -8.81 -11.28 31.77
C ARG A 362 -8.98 -10.16 30.75
N GLU A 363 -9.81 -10.40 29.74
CA GLU A 363 -10.33 -9.39 28.82
C GLU A 363 -11.82 -9.20 29.08
N HIS A 364 -12.24 -7.94 29.13
CA HIS A 364 -13.62 -7.51 29.05
C HIS A 364 -13.77 -6.68 27.77
N ARG A 365 -14.58 -7.14 26.83
CA ARG A 365 -14.80 -6.46 25.55
C ARG A 365 -16.27 -6.15 25.38
N ILE A 366 -16.54 -4.94 24.92
CA ILE A 366 -17.87 -4.43 24.60
C ILE A 366 -17.84 -3.98 23.14
N ILE A 367 -18.70 -4.58 22.33
CA ILE A 367 -18.92 -4.22 20.94
C ILE A 367 -20.21 -3.42 20.86
N ARG A 368 -20.16 -2.29 20.18
CA ARG A 368 -21.32 -1.45 19.91
C ARG A 368 -21.55 -1.27 18.43
N GLU A 369 -22.82 -1.20 18.05
CA GLU A 369 -23.31 -0.89 16.71
C GLU A 369 -24.38 0.21 16.82
N ASN A 370 -24.19 1.34 16.14
CA ASN A 370 -25.00 2.55 16.27
C ASN A 370 -25.29 2.91 17.74
N ASP A 371 -24.22 2.94 18.55
CA ASP A 371 -24.22 3.15 20.00
C ASP A 371 -24.93 2.10 20.88
N ASN A 372 -25.58 1.09 20.28
CA ASN A 372 -26.19 -0.01 21.01
C ASN A 372 -25.17 -1.10 21.31
N VAL A 373 -25.17 -1.63 22.54
CA VAL A 373 -24.32 -2.79 22.88
C VAL A 373 -24.90 -4.03 22.22
N VAL A 374 -24.17 -4.60 21.27
CA VAL A 374 -24.57 -5.82 20.55
C VAL A 374 -23.88 -7.06 21.08
N SER A 375 -22.72 -6.91 21.71
CA SER A 375 -22.00 -8.01 22.35
C SER A 375 -21.17 -7.47 23.51
N GLU A 376 -21.16 -8.23 24.60
CA GLU A 376 -20.32 -8.01 25.76
C GLU A 376 -19.75 -9.36 26.18
N THR A 377 -18.42 -9.46 26.24
CA THR A 377 -17.72 -10.71 26.49
C THR A 377 -16.68 -10.51 27.58
N ILE A 378 -16.60 -11.47 28.50
CA ILE A 378 -15.58 -11.51 29.55
C ILE A 378 -14.88 -12.86 29.45
N GLU A 379 -13.58 -12.85 29.14
CA GLU A 379 -12.77 -14.06 28.96
C GLU A 379 -11.55 -14.03 29.87
N GLU A 380 -11.30 -15.13 30.59
CA GLU A 380 -10.10 -15.29 31.46
C GLU A 380 -8.83 -15.65 30.69
N THR A 381 -8.92 -15.74 29.38
CA THR A 381 -7.77 -16.02 28.52
C THR A 381 -7.94 -15.23 27.24
N VAL A 382 -6.96 -14.39 26.92
CA VAL A 382 -7.01 -13.53 25.73
C VAL A 382 -6.39 -14.29 24.58
N VAL A 383 -7.22 -14.75 23.65
CA VAL A 383 -6.80 -15.60 22.50
C VAL A 383 -6.05 -16.85 22.97
N GLY A 384 -6.51 -17.46 24.07
CA GLY A 384 -5.87 -18.64 24.67
C GLY A 384 -4.47 -18.40 25.25
N LYS A 385 -4.08 -17.14 25.49
CA LYS A 385 -2.79 -16.77 26.07
C LYS A 385 -2.96 -15.81 27.26
N ASN A 386 -2.02 -15.90 28.21
CA ASN A 386 -1.87 -14.99 29.34
C ASN A 386 -0.44 -14.41 29.31
N PRO A 387 -0.14 -13.48 28.38
CA PRO A 387 1.21 -12.92 28.24
C PRO A 387 1.67 -12.22 29.53
N ILE A 388 2.95 -12.36 29.83
CA ILE A 388 3.64 -11.53 30.81
C ILE A 388 4.31 -10.38 30.08
N LEU A 389 4.17 -9.18 30.60
CA LEU A 389 4.82 -7.98 30.07
C LEU A 389 5.96 -7.56 31.00
N HIS A 390 7.10 -7.22 30.40
CA HIS A 390 8.23 -6.61 31.09
C HIS A 390 8.59 -5.26 30.46
N PRO A 391 9.15 -4.32 31.24
CA PRO A 391 9.64 -3.04 30.72
C PRO A 391 10.71 -3.26 29.63
N GLY A 392 10.55 -2.56 28.50
CA GLY A 392 11.52 -2.59 27.40
C GLY A 392 11.46 -3.85 26.51
N GLU A 393 10.57 -4.81 26.80
CA GLU A 393 10.28 -5.89 25.88
C GLU A 393 9.42 -5.42 24.70
N LYS A 394 9.40 -6.23 23.63
CA LYS A 394 8.54 -5.98 22.47
C LYS A 394 7.07 -6.03 22.89
N GLU A 395 6.24 -5.28 22.17
CA GLU A 395 4.80 -5.33 22.35
C GLU A 395 4.30 -6.78 22.17
N PHE A 396 3.45 -7.21 23.11
CA PHE A 396 2.59 -8.36 22.86
C PHE A 396 1.51 -7.94 21.87
N VAL A 397 1.38 -8.68 20.78
CA VAL A 397 0.41 -8.40 19.73
C VAL A 397 -0.53 -9.59 19.59
N TYR A 398 -1.82 -9.30 19.54
CA TYR A 398 -2.79 -10.25 19.00
C TYR A 398 -3.73 -9.53 18.05
N GLN A 399 -4.29 -10.31 17.14
CA GLN A 399 -5.24 -9.84 16.14
C GLN A 399 -6.47 -10.72 16.18
N GLY A 400 -7.62 -10.12 15.90
CA GLY A 400 -8.87 -10.82 15.78
C GLY A 400 -9.72 -10.23 14.66
N CYS A 401 -10.88 -10.82 14.43
CA CYS A 401 -11.86 -10.34 13.48
C CYS A 401 -13.19 -10.07 14.15
N ILE A 402 -13.99 -9.24 13.52
CA ILE A 402 -15.32 -8.89 13.93
C ILE A 402 -16.17 -8.60 12.70
N TYR A 403 -17.46 -8.92 12.81
CA TYR A 403 -18.47 -8.56 11.82
C TYR A 403 -19.39 -7.53 12.45
N ILE A 404 -19.67 -6.46 11.72
CA ILE A 404 -20.70 -5.47 12.09
C ILE A 404 -21.76 -5.44 11.01
N SER A 405 -23.03 -5.25 11.40
CA SER A 405 -24.17 -5.20 10.46
C SER A 405 -24.69 -3.78 10.26
N THR A 406 -24.00 -2.80 10.80
CA THR A 406 -24.33 -1.38 10.75
C THR A 406 -23.12 -0.59 10.28
N SER A 407 -23.36 0.63 9.80
CA SER A 407 -22.30 1.55 9.42
C SER A 407 -21.38 1.87 10.62
N GLN A 408 -21.92 2.22 11.77
CA GLN A 408 -21.06 2.64 12.89
C GLN A 408 -20.87 1.53 13.91
N GLY A 409 -19.68 0.91 13.91
CA GLY A 409 -19.24 0.00 14.95
C GLY A 409 -18.21 0.62 15.91
N SER A 410 -18.09 0.08 17.12
CA SER A 410 -16.91 0.32 17.97
C SER A 410 -16.62 -0.84 18.91
N ILE A 411 -15.34 -0.99 19.26
CA ILE A 411 -14.84 -1.93 20.27
C ILE A 411 -14.27 -1.11 21.42
N LYS A 412 -14.68 -1.41 22.65
CA LYS A 412 -14.07 -0.86 23.87
C LYS A 412 -14.06 -1.91 24.98
N GLY A 413 -13.48 -1.57 26.11
CA GLY A 413 -13.51 -2.44 27.28
C GLY A 413 -12.26 -2.28 28.14
N SER A 414 -11.81 -3.36 28.74
CA SER A 414 -10.66 -3.35 29.62
C SER A 414 -9.96 -4.71 29.71
N TYR A 415 -8.73 -4.68 30.19
CA TYR A 415 -7.93 -5.86 30.51
C TYR A 415 -7.58 -5.85 31.98
N THR A 416 -7.73 -6.99 32.64
CA THR A 416 -7.27 -7.17 34.01
C THR A 416 -5.89 -7.78 34.02
N PHE A 417 -4.96 -7.15 34.73
CA PHE A 417 -3.60 -7.61 34.92
C PHE A 417 -3.32 -7.91 36.39
N VAL A 418 -2.33 -8.77 36.62
CA VAL A 418 -1.81 -9.10 37.94
C VAL A 418 -0.32 -8.77 37.99
N PRO A 419 0.17 -8.00 38.98
CA PRO A 419 1.60 -7.78 39.16
C PRO A 419 2.35 -9.10 39.40
N GLY A 420 3.49 -9.32 38.74
CA GLY A 420 4.19 -10.59 38.78
C GLY A 420 3.59 -11.62 37.81
N ARG A 421 3.25 -12.81 38.34
CA ARG A 421 2.68 -13.93 37.57
C ARG A 421 1.32 -14.33 38.16
N LEU A 422 0.43 -14.88 37.34
CA LEU A 422 -0.85 -15.41 37.79
C LEU A 422 -0.69 -16.51 38.85
N THR A 423 0.34 -17.34 38.74
CA THR A 423 0.65 -18.41 39.69
C THR A 423 1.31 -17.91 40.98
N TYR A 424 1.89 -16.71 40.97
CA TYR A 424 2.48 -16.07 42.15
C TYR A 424 2.30 -14.55 42.08
N PRO A 425 1.09 -14.04 42.39
CA PRO A 425 0.78 -12.62 42.36
C PRO A 425 1.63 -11.85 43.36
N LYS A 426 2.28 -10.76 42.91
CA LYS A 426 3.04 -9.85 43.78
C LYS A 426 2.19 -8.71 44.34
N GLY A 427 0.97 -8.52 43.85
CA GLY A 427 0.08 -7.42 44.23
C GLY A 427 -1.37 -7.65 43.80
N ALA A 428 -2.24 -6.69 44.13
CA ALA A 428 -3.65 -6.73 43.74
C ALA A 428 -3.82 -6.63 42.22
N MET A 429 -4.88 -7.26 41.70
CA MET A 429 -5.26 -7.13 40.30
C MET A 429 -5.63 -5.67 39.99
N PHE A 430 -5.42 -5.25 38.75
CA PHE A 430 -5.74 -3.91 38.29
C PHE A 430 -6.25 -3.91 36.86
N GLU A 431 -7.06 -2.91 36.55
CA GLU A 431 -7.67 -2.73 35.24
C GLU A 431 -6.82 -1.82 34.36
N VAL A 432 -6.79 -2.15 33.07
CA VAL A 432 -6.13 -1.41 32.00
C VAL A 432 -7.15 -1.15 30.91
N ALA A 433 -7.39 0.11 30.57
CA ALA A 433 -8.38 0.46 29.57
C ALA A 433 -7.97 -0.02 28.16
N LEU A 434 -8.91 -0.62 27.44
CA LEU A 434 -8.84 -0.75 25.98
C LEU A 434 -9.37 0.58 25.39
N PRO A 435 -8.54 1.37 24.68
CA PRO A 435 -9.05 2.56 24.01
C PRO A 435 -10.20 2.19 23.06
N GLN A 436 -11.20 3.06 22.95
CA GLN A 436 -12.32 2.84 22.05
C GLN A 436 -11.80 2.87 20.60
N ILE A 437 -11.91 1.72 19.93
CA ILE A 437 -11.62 1.55 18.51
C ILE A 437 -12.91 1.82 17.78
N PHE A 438 -12.92 2.82 16.90
CA PHE A 438 -14.04 3.01 16.00
C PHE A 438 -13.89 2.06 14.82
N LEU A 439 -14.88 1.18 14.65
CA LEU A 439 -15.08 0.38 13.46
C LEU A 439 -16.07 1.15 12.59
N GLN A 440 -15.65 2.32 12.17
CA GLN A 440 -16.46 3.09 11.27
C GLN A 440 -16.44 2.38 9.92
N SER A 441 -17.51 1.66 9.61
CA SER A 441 -18.12 1.78 8.29
C SER A 441 -18.69 3.20 8.28
N LEU A 442 -17.82 4.18 7.99
CA LEU A 442 -18.31 5.50 7.59
C LEU A 442 -19.38 5.22 6.53
N PHE A 443 -20.43 6.00 6.40
CA PHE A 443 -21.44 5.76 5.36
C PHE A 443 -20.89 5.94 3.91
N GLU A 444 -19.57 5.87 3.75
CA GLU A 444 -18.65 5.92 2.61
C GLU A 444 -17.57 4.86 2.91
N VAL A 445 -17.36 3.90 2.01
CA VAL A 445 -16.23 2.95 2.01
C VAL A 445 -14.92 3.71 2.31
N PRO A 446 -13.91 3.15 3.01
CA PRO A 446 -12.64 3.88 3.14
C PRO A 446 -12.17 4.32 1.76
N ASP A 447 -11.82 5.61 1.62
CA ASP A 447 -11.43 6.21 0.33
C ASP A 447 -10.47 5.31 -0.45
N TYR A 448 -9.63 4.55 0.27
CA TYR A 448 -8.81 3.52 -0.32
C TYR A 448 -8.87 2.18 0.42
N ILE A 449 -9.13 1.10 -0.33
CA ILE A 449 -9.10 -0.29 0.14
C ILE A 449 -7.82 -0.99 -0.37
N PHE A 450 -7.10 -1.67 0.52
CA PHE A 450 -5.85 -2.41 0.24
C PHE A 450 -5.95 -3.86 0.72
#